data_AF-A0AAP0I8Y4-F1
#
_entry.id   AF-A0AAP0I8Y4-F1
#
_cell.length_a   1.000
_cell.length_b   1.000
_cell.length_c   1.000
_cell.angle_alpha   90.00
_cell.angle_beta   90.00
_cell.angle_gamma   90.00
#
_symmetry.space_group_name_H-M   'P 1'
#
loop_
_entity.id
_entity.type
_entity.pdbx_description
1 polymer ?
#
loop_
_entity_poly.entity_id
_entity_poly.type
_entity_poly.pdbx_seq_one_letter_code
_entity_poly.pdbx_strand_id
1 'polypeptide(L)'
;MESNKEARRIFSDFMTRIAKFEELATLGSGLLGSFRNQLELLQRNPLDKRSKLVGDIIKANETQRMKAYLKDRCLTVPAGVQIMTKLNMCQQGFRDHLDKAKSLLDELECLVDNMISTLKMANERETSNGCENHSGDELAEEDAELVHLKKHEAFDYAAMMGIIYNMLKQDYTMQEKIVSSLKLSSPLEQLDSYCKMWSLRPYINDDVMHQAWRLIR
;
A
#
# COMPACT_ATOMS: atom_id res chain seq x y z
N MET A 1 -33.41 12.70 -1.27
CA MET A 1 -33.31 11.30 -1.78
C MET A 1 -32.10 11.09 -2.70
N GLU A 2 -31.80 12.03 -3.61
CA GLU A 2 -30.69 11.91 -4.59
C GLU A 2 -29.28 12.01 -3.95
N SER A 3 -29.09 12.91 -2.98
CA SER A 3 -27.77 13.15 -2.37
C SER A 3 -27.21 11.94 -1.60
N ASN A 4 -28.06 11.13 -0.93
CA ASN A 4 -27.58 9.94 -0.22
C ASN A 4 -27.27 8.78 -1.19
N LYS A 5 -27.99 8.67 -2.32
CA LYS A 5 -27.62 7.72 -3.39
C LYS A 5 -26.25 8.07 -3.98
N GLU A 6 -26.00 9.36 -4.19
CA GLU A 6 -24.72 9.86 -4.68
C GLU A 6 -23.58 9.63 -3.67
N ALA A 7 -23.81 9.88 -2.38
CA ALA A 7 -22.84 9.59 -1.32
C ALA A 7 -22.47 8.09 -1.30
N ARG A 8 -23.47 7.18 -1.36
CA ARG A 8 -23.24 5.74 -1.45
C ARG A 8 -22.44 5.35 -2.70
N ARG A 9 -22.73 5.97 -3.85
CA ARG A 9 -21.98 5.73 -5.10
C ARG A 9 -20.51 6.14 -4.96
N ILE A 10 -20.25 7.35 -4.46
CA ILE A 10 -18.89 7.85 -4.22
C ILE A 10 -18.14 6.93 -3.24
N PHE A 11 -18.80 6.50 -2.17
CA PHE A 11 -18.21 5.57 -1.19
C PHE A 11 -17.88 4.21 -1.83
N SER A 12 -18.77 3.65 -2.65
CA SER A 12 -18.52 2.41 -3.38
C SER A 12 -17.34 2.52 -4.36
N ASP A 13 -17.25 3.64 -5.09
CA ASP A 13 -16.14 3.92 -6.01
C ASP A 13 -14.81 4.04 -5.25
N PHE A 14 -14.84 4.71 -4.08
CA PHE A 14 -13.71 4.85 -3.18
C PHE A 14 -13.21 3.48 -2.73
N MET A 15 -14.10 2.63 -2.20
CA MET A 15 -13.74 1.30 -1.74
C MET A 15 -13.23 0.40 -2.87
N THR A 16 -13.71 0.57 -4.10
CA THR A 16 -13.15 -0.11 -5.28
C THR A 16 -11.69 0.30 -5.52
N ARG A 17 -11.31 1.55 -5.27
CA ARG A 17 -9.91 2.01 -5.35
C ARG A 17 -9.06 1.52 -4.17
N ILE A 18 -9.65 1.39 -2.99
CA ILE A 18 -9.00 0.74 -1.84
C ILE A 18 -8.58 -0.69 -2.18
N ALA A 19 -9.46 -1.51 -2.75
CA ALA A 19 -9.12 -2.88 -3.15
C ALA A 19 -7.91 -2.94 -4.10
N LYS A 20 -7.88 -2.06 -5.11
CA LYS A 20 -6.74 -1.95 -6.03
C LYS A 20 -5.45 -1.54 -5.32
N PHE A 21 -5.55 -0.67 -4.32
CA PHE A 21 -4.40 -0.26 -3.51
C PHE A 21 -3.85 -1.43 -2.68
N GLU A 22 -4.73 -2.28 -2.12
CA GLU A 22 -4.32 -3.47 -1.36
C GLU A 22 -3.65 -4.54 -2.24
N GLU A 23 -4.16 -4.76 -3.45
CA GLU A 23 -3.50 -5.60 -4.46
C GLU A 23 -2.10 -5.08 -4.77
N LEU A 24 -1.98 -3.76 -4.99
CA LEU A 24 -0.71 -3.12 -5.28
C LEU A 24 0.27 -3.24 -4.10
N ALA A 25 -0.19 -3.06 -2.85
CA ALA A 25 0.63 -3.23 -1.66
C ALA A 25 1.23 -4.66 -1.57
N THR A 26 0.43 -5.67 -1.93
CA THR A 26 0.86 -7.08 -1.99
C THR A 26 1.94 -7.28 -3.06
N LEU A 27 1.75 -6.72 -4.25
CA LEU A 27 2.75 -6.76 -5.33
C LEU A 27 4.06 -6.08 -4.90
N GLY A 28 3.98 -4.91 -4.26
CA GLY A 28 5.12 -4.19 -3.70
C GLY A 28 5.92 -5.01 -2.68
N SER A 29 5.22 -5.73 -1.79
CA SER A 29 5.87 -6.64 -0.83
C SER A 29 6.62 -7.78 -1.54
N GLY A 30 6.04 -8.33 -2.62
CA GLY A 30 6.69 -9.35 -3.45
C GLY A 30 7.95 -8.83 -4.15
N LEU A 31 7.91 -7.61 -4.68
CA LEU A 31 9.09 -6.95 -5.27
C LEU A 31 10.21 -6.77 -4.24
N LEU A 32 9.87 -6.35 -3.01
CA LEU A 32 10.84 -6.17 -1.93
C LEU A 32 11.47 -7.49 -1.48
N GLY A 33 10.66 -8.55 -1.35
CA GLY A 33 11.17 -9.90 -1.09
C GLY A 33 12.11 -10.40 -2.19
N SER A 34 11.76 -10.17 -3.46
CA SER A 34 12.62 -10.50 -4.60
C SER A 34 13.95 -9.72 -4.56
N PHE A 35 13.88 -8.39 -4.36
CA PHE A 35 15.06 -7.54 -4.26
C PHE A 35 16.01 -8.01 -3.17
N ARG A 36 15.48 -8.27 -1.97
CA ARG A 36 16.25 -8.82 -0.85
C ARG A 36 16.94 -10.13 -1.22
N ASN A 37 16.21 -11.09 -1.78
CA ASN A 37 16.76 -12.40 -2.14
C ASN A 37 17.87 -12.27 -3.19
N GLN A 38 17.70 -11.40 -4.19
CA GLN A 38 18.75 -11.14 -5.18
C GLN A 38 19.97 -10.46 -4.55
N LEU A 39 19.75 -9.55 -3.60
CA LEU A 39 20.84 -8.86 -2.93
C LEU A 39 21.62 -9.79 -2.00
N GLU A 40 20.95 -10.72 -1.31
CA GLU A 40 21.61 -11.76 -0.54
C GLU A 40 22.52 -12.61 -1.44
N LEU A 41 22.05 -13.01 -2.63
CA LEU A 41 22.87 -13.74 -3.59
C LEU A 41 24.08 -12.92 -4.05
N LEU A 42 23.91 -11.62 -4.28
CA LEU A 42 24.99 -10.71 -4.69
C LEU A 42 26.02 -10.49 -3.58
N GLN A 43 25.57 -10.34 -2.33
CA GLN A 43 26.40 -10.10 -1.16
C GLN A 43 27.01 -11.38 -0.58
N ARG A 44 26.60 -12.55 -1.07
CA ARG A 44 27.19 -13.84 -0.70
C ARG A 44 28.64 -13.86 -1.18
N ASN A 45 29.55 -13.44 -0.29
CA ASN A 45 30.97 -13.30 -0.58
C ASN A 45 31.53 -14.62 -1.12
N PRO A 46 32.20 -14.62 -2.28
CA PRO A 46 33.14 -15.68 -2.61
C PRO A 46 34.16 -15.76 -1.48
N LEU A 47 34.52 -16.98 -1.05
CA LEU A 47 35.55 -17.17 -0.02
C LEU A 47 36.77 -16.31 -0.35
N ASP A 48 37.23 -15.51 0.62
CA ASP A 48 38.35 -14.62 0.43
C ASP A 48 39.63 -15.43 0.23
N LYS A 49 39.99 -15.65 -1.04
CA LYS A 49 41.21 -16.34 -1.44
C LYS A 49 42.48 -15.50 -1.20
N ARG A 50 42.35 -14.24 -0.75
CA ARG A 50 43.51 -13.39 -0.38
C ARG A 50 44.05 -13.74 1.00
N SER A 51 43.26 -14.39 1.85
CA SER A 51 43.75 -14.92 3.13
C SER A 51 44.65 -16.12 2.89
N LYS A 52 45.92 -15.99 3.29
CA LYS A 52 46.92 -17.07 3.20
C LYS A 52 46.46 -18.32 3.96
N LEU A 53 45.88 -18.13 5.15
CA LEU A 53 45.32 -19.22 5.96
C LEU A 53 44.17 -19.95 5.25
N VAL A 54 43.22 -19.20 4.68
CA VAL A 54 42.09 -19.80 3.92
C VAL A 54 42.60 -20.52 2.67
N GLY A 55 43.57 -19.93 1.97
CA GLY A 55 44.25 -20.56 0.85
C GLY A 55 44.95 -21.87 1.22
N ASP A 56 45.69 -21.88 2.33
CA ASP A 56 46.41 -23.05 2.84
C ASP A 56 45.44 -24.16 3.29
N ILE A 57 44.33 -23.81 3.95
CA ILE A 57 43.26 -24.75 4.33
C ILE A 57 42.59 -25.37 3.11
N ILE A 58 42.25 -24.56 2.09
CA ILE A 58 41.65 -25.05 0.84
C ILE A 58 42.62 -26.01 0.15
N LYS A 59 43.90 -25.64 0.06
CA LYS A 59 44.94 -26.43 -0.59
C LYS A 59 45.21 -27.75 0.15
N ALA A 60 45.17 -27.74 1.49
CA ALA A 60 45.32 -28.95 2.30
C ALA A 60 44.11 -29.91 2.18
N ASN A 61 42.93 -29.40 1.82
CA ASN A 61 41.66 -30.16 1.77
C ASN A 61 41.06 -30.22 0.35
N GLU A 62 41.91 -30.22 -0.69
CA GLU A 62 41.57 -29.98 -2.09
C GLU A 62 40.85 -31.17 -2.79
N THR A 63 39.80 -31.69 -2.16
CA THR A 63 38.97 -32.77 -2.70
C THR A 63 38.07 -32.29 -3.85
N GLN A 64 37.63 -33.21 -4.71
CA GLN A 64 36.61 -32.96 -5.74
C GLN A 64 35.35 -32.33 -5.16
N ARG A 65 34.90 -32.80 -3.99
CA ARG A 65 33.75 -32.25 -3.25
C ARG A 65 34.00 -30.80 -2.82
N MET A 66 35.18 -30.49 -2.25
CA MET A 66 35.54 -29.12 -1.85
C MET A 66 35.60 -28.19 -3.06
N LYS A 67 36.15 -28.63 -4.20
CA LYS A 67 36.19 -27.84 -5.44
C LYS A 67 34.78 -27.52 -5.95
N ALA A 68 33.84 -28.46 -5.89
CA ALA A 68 32.44 -28.21 -6.19
C ALA A 68 31.81 -27.19 -5.23
N TYR A 69 31.99 -27.34 -3.91
CA TYR A 69 31.51 -26.38 -2.91
C TYR A 69 32.03 -24.96 -3.12
N LEU A 70 33.30 -24.80 -3.48
CA LEU A 70 33.91 -23.50 -3.77
C LEU A 70 33.34 -22.88 -5.05
N LYS A 71 33.05 -23.71 -6.06
CA LYS A 71 32.45 -23.27 -7.32
C LYS A 71 30.99 -22.84 -7.13
N ASP A 72 30.24 -23.56 -6.30
CA ASP A 72 28.84 -23.24 -5.98
C ASP A 72 28.70 -21.98 -5.10
N ARG A 73 29.74 -21.62 -4.33
CA ARG A 73 29.79 -20.38 -3.55
C ARG A 73 30.40 -19.18 -4.28
N CYS A 74 30.90 -19.37 -5.49
CA CYS A 74 31.50 -18.28 -6.27
C CYS A 74 30.49 -17.78 -7.29
N LEU A 75 30.09 -16.52 -7.18
CA LEU A 75 29.31 -15.84 -8.21
C LEU A 75 30.06 -15.91 -9.54
N THR A 76 29.49 -16.63 -10.51
CA THR A 76 30.00 -16.64 -11.89
C THR A 76 29.57 -15.35 -12.60
N VAL A 77 30.35 -14.85 -13.57
CA VAL A 77 30.00 -13.63 -14.32
C VAL A 77 28.59 -13.72 -14.94
N PRO A 78 28.18 -14.83 -15.60
CA PRO A 78 26.81 -14.96 -16.11
C PRO A 78 25.74 -14.93 -15.01
N ALA A 79 26.00 -15.53 -13.84
CA ALA A 79 25.09 -15.49 -12.70
C ALA A 79 24.98 -14.07 -12.10
N GLY A 80 26.09 -13.34 -12.01
CA GLY A 80 26.12 -11.95 -11.58
C GLY A 80 25.33 -11.03 -12.50
N VAL A 81 25.44 -11.21 -13.82
CA VAL A 81 24.62 -10.48 -14.80
C VAL A 81 23.14 -10.77 -14.60
N GLN A 82 22.74 -12.03 -14.41
CA GLN A 82 21.34 -12.38 -14.16
C GLN A 82 20.79 -11.77 -12.85
N ILE A 83 21.58 -11.79 -11.77
CA ILE A 83 21.21 -11.18 -10.48
C ILE A 83 21.02 -9.67 -10.66
N MET A 84 21.96 -9.00 -11.35
CA MET A 84 21.87 -7.56 -11.61
C MET A 84 20.65 -7.21 -12.47
N THR A 85 20.36 -8.00 -13.50
CA THR A 85 19.15 -7.84 -14.32
C THR A 85 17.88 -7.94 -13.45
N LYS A 86 17.79 -8.94 -12.55
CA LYS A 86 16.65 -9.07 -11.64
C LYS A 86 16.54 -7.92 -10.65
N LEU A 87 17.66 -7.41 -10.14
CA LEU A 87 17.67 -6.22 -9.27
C LEU A 87 17.18 -4.98 -10.02
N ASN A 88 17.62 -4.78 -11.27
CA ASN A 88 17.14 -3.69 -12.13
C ASN A 88 15.64 -3.81 -12.43
N MET A 89 15.14 -5.03 -12.67
CA MET A 89 13.72 -5.29 -12.82
C MET A 89 12.94 -4.94 -11.56
N CYS A 90 13.46 -5.27 -10.37
CA CYS A 90 12.84 -4.87 -9.11
C CYS A 90 12.81 -3.34 -8.97
N GLN A 91 13.90 -2.64 -9.32
CA GLN A 91 13.97 -1.18 -9.30
C GLN A 91 12.95 -0.53 -10.25
N GLN A 92 12.78 -1.06 -11.46
CA GLN A 92 11.73 -0.61 -12.36
C GLN A 92 10.34 -0.91 -11.77
N GLY A 93 10.13 -2.11 -11.25
CA GLY A 93 8.88 -2.49 -10.60
C GLY A 93 8.51 -1.58 -9.44
N PHE A 94 9.49 -1.10 -8.64
CA PHE A 94 9.23 -0.13 -7.58
C PHE A 94 8.81 1.23 -8.11
N ARG A 95 9.40 1.72 -9.21
CA ARG A 95 8.93 2.96 -9.85
C ARG A 95 7.49 2.82 -10.30
N ASP A 96 7.19 1.76 -11.04
CA ASP A 96 5.85 1.48 -11.53
C ASP A 96 4.85 1.31 -10.38
N HIS A 97 5.27 0.68 -9.27
CA HIS A 97 4.47 0.56 -8.04
C HIS A 97 4.15 1.91 -7.44
N LEU A 98 5.17 2.76 -7.21
CA LEU A 98 4.99 4.08 -6.60
C LEU A 98 4.13 4.99 -7.47
N ASP A 99 4.35 5.01 -8.79
CA ASP A 99 3.56 5.81 -9.73
C ASP A 99 2.08 5.40 -9.69
N LYS A 100 1.80 4.09 -9.70
CA LYS A 100 0.42 3.58 -9.61
C LYS A 100 -0.22 3.86 -8.25
N ALA A 101 0.53 3.68 -7.15
CA ALA A 101 0.03 3.94 -5.81
C ALA A 101 -0.27 5.43 -5.62
N LYS A 102 0.58 6.30 -6.17
CA LYS A 102 0.37 7.75 -6.15
C LYS A 102 -0.85 8.16 -6.96
N SER A 103 -1.01 7.64 -8.17
CA SER A 103 -2.22 7.86 -8.99
C SER A 103 -3.49 7.42 -8.26
N LEU A 104 -3.49 6.26 -7.60
CA LEU A 104 -4.63 5.79 -6.81
C LEU A 104 -4.91 6.70 -5.61
N LEU A 105 -3.88 7.21 -4.92
CA LEU A 105 -4.07 8.19 -3.85
C LEU A 105 -4.70 9.48 -4.34
N ASP A 106 -4.28 9.96 -5.51
CA ASP A 106 -4.84 11.17 -6.11
C ASP A 106 -6.31 10.96 -6.51
N GLU A 107 -6.66 9.76 -7.03
CA GLU A 107 -8.06 9.36 -7.27
C GLU A 107 -8.88 9.31 -5.97
N LEU A 108 -8.32 8.75 -4.90
CA LEU A 108 -8.98 8.67 -3.59
C LEU A 108 -9.21 10.06 -2.98
N GLU A 109 -8.23 10.97 -3.10
CA GLU A 109 -8.35 12.36 -2.66
C GLU A 109 -9.48 13.08 -3.40
N CYS A 110 -9.54 12.93 -4.73
CA CYS A 110 -10.65 13.47 -5.54
C CYS A 110 -12.02 12.95 -5.06
N LEU A 111 -12.12 11.67 -4.70
CA LEU A 111 -13.38 11.08 -4.22
C LEU A 111 -13.77 11.64 -2.84
N VAL A 112 -12.80 11.86 -1.94
CA VAL A 112 -13.04 12.54 -0.65
C VAL A 112 -13.56 13.96 -0.88
N ASP A 113 -12.96 14.72 -1.79
CA ASP A 113 -13.40 16.08 -2.13
C ASP A 113 -14.81 16.11 -2.74
N ASN A 114 -15.12 15.13 -3.60
CA ASN A 114 -16.46 14.96 -4.17
C ASN A 114 -17.50 14.65 -3.09
N MET A 115 -17.17 13.82 -2.10
CA MET A 115 -18.04 13.52 -0.96
C MET A 115 -18.31 14.78 -0.13
N ILE A 116 -17.27 15.56 0.20
CA ILE A 116 -17.39 16.81 0.95
C ILE A 116 -18.28 17.81 0.19
N SER A 117 -18.09 17.93 -1.13
CA SER A 117 -18.90 18.80 -1.98
C SER A 117 -20.37 18.36 -2.02
N THR A 118 -20.62 17.05 -2.07
CA THR A 118 -21.96 16.45 -2.05
C THR A 118 -22.69 16.77 -0.73
N LEU A 119 -21.98 16.66 0.40
CA LEU A 119 -22.53 17.01 1.72
C LEU A 119 -22.85 18.50 1.85
N LYS A 120 -21.99 19.39 1.34
CA LYS A 120 -22.24 20.84 1.35
C LYS A 120 -23.49 21.21 0.56
N MET A 121 -23.61 20.71 -0.67
CA MET A 121 -24.80 20.96 -1.51
C MET A 121 -26.09 20.44 -0.88
N ALA A 122 -26.03 19.31 -0.18
CA ALA A 122 -27.20 18.77 0.54
C ALA A 122 -27.65 19.71 1.66
N ASN A 123 -26.70 20.23 2.44
CA ASN A 123 -26.99 21.11 3.56
C ASN A 123 -27.51 22.50 3.11
N GLU A 124 -26.98 23.04 2.00
CA GLU A 124 -27.43 24.32 1.43
C GLU A 124 -28.87 24.27 0.88
N ARG A 125 -29.26 23.16 0.25
CA ARG A 125 -30.64 22.95 -0.26
C ARG A 125 -31.66 22.90 0.87
N GLU A 126 -31.29 22.40 2.05
CA GLU A 126 -32.16 22.35 3.22
C GLU A 126 -32.39 23.75 3.81
N THR A 127 -31.35 24.58 3.89
CA THR A 127 -31.49 25.98 4.36
C THR A 127 -32.32 26.87 3.44
N SER A 128 -32.36 26.57 2.14
CA SER A 128 -33.15 27.35 1.16
C SER A 128 -34.64 27.00 1.14
N ASN A 129 -35.02 25.79 1.56
CA ASN A 129 -36.42 25.35 1.58
C ASN A 129 -37.18 25.69 2.87
N GLY A 130 -36.51 26.31 3.86
CA GLY A 130 -37.09 26.64 5.17
C GLY A 130 -37.96 27.90 5.24
N CYS A 131 -38.28 28.52 4.10
CA CYS A 131 -38.98 29.82 4.03
C CYS A 131 -40.35 29.75 3.32
N GLU A 132 -41.19 28.73 3.54
CA GLU A 132 -42.62 28.80 3.19
C GLU A 132 -43.49 28.20 4.31
N ASN A 133 -44.44 29.00 4.79
CA ASN A 133 -45.22 28.77 6.01
C ASN A 133 -46.33 27.70 5.87
N HIS A 134 -46.43 26.87 6.92
CA HIS A 134 -47.59 26.17 7.53
C HIS A 134 -48.76 25.64 6.67
N SER A 135 -49.06 24.33 6.78
CA SER A 135 -50.07 23.79 7.73
C SER A 135 -50.39 22.30 7.47
N GLY A 136 -50.39 21.50 8.55
CA GLY A 136 -51.09 20.22 8.70
C GLY A 136 -50.51 18.98 8.00
N ASP A 137 -49.98 18.02 8.77
CA ASP A 137 -50.48 16.63 8.86
C ASP A 137 -49.58 15.79 9.79
N GLU A 138 -50.17 14.93 10.62
CA GLU A 138 -49.50 14.06 11.62
C GLU A 138 -48.69 12.89 10.98
N LEU A 139 -48.34 12.99 9.69
CA LEU A 139 -47.53 12.01 8.95
C LEU A 139 -46.05 12.44 8.77
N ALA A 140 -45.66 13.59 9.34
CA ALA A 140 -44.35 14.21 9.08
C ALA A 140 -43.19 13.74 9.99
N GLU A 141 -43.46 13.07 11.12
CA GLU A 141 -42.39 12.67 12.06
C GLU A 141 -41.54 11.50 11.52
N GLU A 142 -42.17 10.50 10.90
CA GLU A 142 -41.47 9.32 10.38
C GLU A 142 -40.56 9.69 9.18
N ASP A 143 -41.01 10.63 8.34
CA ASP A 143 -40.24 11.12 7.18
C ASP A 143 -39.10 12.07 7.62
N ALA A 144 -39.29 12.85 8.69
CA ALA A 144 -38.26 13.68 9.28
C ALA A 144 -37.14 12.85 9.96
N GLU A 145 -37.48 11.81 10.71
CA GLU A 145 -36.51 10.86 11.29
C GLU A 145 -35.72 10.12 10.20
N LEU A 146 -36.40 9.70 9.13
CA LEU A 146 -35.80 8.97 8.01
C LEU A 146 -34.87 9.86 7.16
N VAL A 147 -35.15 11.17 7.06
CA VAL A 147 -34.24 12.17 6.50
C VAL A 147 -33.01 12.38 7.41
N HIS A 148 -33.22 12.49 8.73
CA HIS A 148 -32.14 12.67 9.70
C HIS A 148 -31.18 11.46 9.75
N LEU A 149 -31.72 10.24 9.68
CA LEU A 149 -30.97 8.99 9.64
C LEU A 149 -30.12 8.87 8.36
N LYS A 150 -30.69 9.25 7.21
CA LYS A 150 -29.98 9.27 5.92
C LYS A 150 -28.88 10.33 5.85
N LYS A 151 -29.04 11.45 6.55
CA LYS A 151 -28.01 12.49 6.67
C LYS A 151 -26.83 11.98 7.51
N HIS A 152 -27.12 11.30 8.62
CA HIS A 152 -26.11 10.68 9.48
C HIS A 152 -25.22 9.69 8.68
N GLU A 153 -25.82 8.86 7.83
CA GLU A 153 -25.11 7.88 7.01
C GLU A 153 -24.09 8.51 6.04
N ALA A 154 -24.43 9.63 5.40
CA ALA A 154 -23.51 10.32 4.48
C ALA A 154 -22.32 10.98 5.22
N PHE A 155 -22.54 11.46 6.45
CA PHE A 155 -21.45 11.92 7.31
C PHE A 155 -20.55 10.77 7.78
N ASP A 156 -21.12 9.61 8.07
CA ASP A 156 -20.36 8.40 8.44
C ASP A 156 -19.43 7.96 7.29
N TYR A 157 -19.90 8.00 6.03
CA TYR A 157 -19.06 7.73 4.87
C TYR A 157 -17.91 8.73 4.73
N ALA A 158 -18.18 10.03 4.85
CA ALA A 158 -17.15 11.05 4.72
C ALA A 158 -16.07 10.92 5.81
N ALA A 159 -16.48 10.70 7.05
CA ALA A 159 -15.56 10.46 8.16
C ALA A 159 -14.69 9.23 7.90
N MET A 160 -15.30 8.13 7.46
CA MET A 160 -14.60 6.89 7.18
C MET A 160 -13.62 7.00 6.01
N MET A 161 -14.04 7.64 4.90
CA MET A 161 -13.17 7.90 3.76
C MET A 161 -11.96 8.75 4.15
N GLY A 162 -12.16 9.81 4.94
CA GLY A 162 -11.08 10.68 5.42
C GLY A 162 -10.06 9.93 6.29
N ILE A 163 -10.52 9.08 7.21
CA ILE A 163 -9.65 8.25 8.06
C ILE A 163 -8.84 7.29 7.19
N ILE A 164 -9.49 6.55 6.29
CA ILE A 164 -8.83 5.56 5.42
C ILE A 164 -7.83 6.23 4.47
N TYR A 165 -8.19 7.36 3.85
CA TYR A 165 -7.28 8.10 2.99
C TYR A 165 -6.00 8.51 3.73
N ASN A 166 -6.13 9.02 4.95
CA ASN A 166 -4.97 9.40 5.76
C ASN A 166 -4.10 8.18 6.13
N MET A 167 -4.72 7.06 6.49
CA MET A 167 -4.02 5.78 6.74
C MET A 167 -3.19 5.36 5.51
N LEU A 168 -3.81 5.35 4.33
CA LEU A 168 -3.13 4.98 3.08
C LEU A 168 -2.04 5.97 2.67
N LYS A 169 -2.23 7.26 2.89
CA LYS A 169 -1.22 8.29 2.61
C LYS A 169 0.03 8.09 3.45
N GLN A 170 -0.13 7.72 4.72
CA GLN A 170 0.98 7.39 5.61
C GLN A 170 1.69 6.09 5.19
N ASP A 171 0.92 5.06 4.84
CA ASP A 171 1.44 3.79 4.32
C ASP A 171 2.25 3.99 3.02
N TYR A 172 1.72 4.77 2.06
CA TYR A 172 2.45 5.15 0.84
C TYR A 172 3.75 5.90 1.17
N THR A 173 3.70 6.89 2.08
CA THR A 173 4.88 7.66 2.48
C THR A 173 5.96 6.76 3.07
N MET A 174 5.57 5.75 3.84
CA MET A 174 6.50 4.73 4.36
C MET A 174 7.10 3.90 3.22
N GLN A 175 6.27 3.43 2.28
CA GLN A 175 6.71 2.66 1.12
C GLN A 175 7.72 3.44 0.26
N GLU A 176 7.43 4.71 -0.01
CA GLU A 176 8.32 5.61 -0.76
C GLU A 176 9.68 5.79 -0.07
N LYS A 177 9.69 5.97 1.27
CA LYS A 177 10.92 6.05 2.08
C LYS A 177 11.71 4.75 2.04
N ILE A 178 11.04 3.60 2.13
CA ILE A 178 11.67 2.29 2.02
C ILE A 178 12.35 2.18 0.65
N VAL A 179 11.61 2.38 -0.45
CA VAL A 179 12.12 2.27 -1.83
C VAL A 179 13.32 3.21 -2.05
N SER A 180 13.20 4.46 -1.59
CA SER A 180 14.26 5.47 -1.74
C SER A 180 15.54 5.12 -0.96
N SER A 181 15.44 4.30 0.07
CA SER A 181 16.57 3.87 0.88
C SER A 181 17.30 2.63 0.34
N LEU A 182 16.69 1.91 -0.62
CA LEU A 182 17.25 0.66 -1.16
C LEU A 182 18.53 0.91 -1.95
N LYS A 183 19.61 0.21 -1.56
CA LYS A 183 20.92 0.27 -2.20
C LYS A 183 21.49 -1.14 -2.33
N LEU A 184 22.44 -1.31 -3.25
CA LEU A 184 23.16 -2.58 -3.38
C LEU A 184 24.05 -2.89 -2.16
N SER A 185 24.42 -1.85 -1.41
CA SER A 185 25.17 -1.97 -0.16
C SER A 185 24.29 -2.03 1.10
N SER A 186 22.95 -2.07 0.95
CA SER A 186 22.06 -2.16 2.09
C SER A 186 22.32 -3.45 2.88
N PRO A 187 22.52 -3.38 4.20
CA PRO A 187 22.59 -4.56 5.06
C PRO A 187 21.31 -5.40 4.97
N LEU A 188 21.45 -6.73 4.97
CA LEU A 188 20.31 -7.65 4.92
C LEU A 188 19.35 -7.48 6.12
N GLU A 189 19.87 -7.17 7.30
CA GLU A 189 19.05 -6.91 8.50
C GLU A 189 18.13 -5.68 8.34
N GLN A 190 18.63 -4.65 7.64
CA GLN A 190 17.84 -3.46 7.31
C GLN A 190 16.73 -3.82 6.31
N LEU A 191 17.05 -4.64 5.29
CA LEU A 191 16.06 -5.13 4.33
C LEU A 191 15.01 -6.03 4.98
N ASP A 192 15.39 -6.87 5.94
CA ASP A 192 14.44 -7.67 6.73
C ASP A 192 13.46 -6.78 7.49
N SER A 193 13.97 -5.69 8.07
CA SER A 193 13.15 -4.71 8.76
C SER A 193 12.19 -4.00 7.80
N TYR A 194 12.65 -3.65 6.59
CA TYR A 194 11.80 -3.09 5.54
C TYR A 194 10.72 -4.06 5.06
N CYS A 195 11.06 -5.32 4.80
CA CYS A 195 10.08 -6.35 4.47
C CYS A 195 9.00 -6.46 5.55
N LYS A 196 9.40 -6.51 6.82
CA LYS A 196 8.45 -6.58 7.94
C LYS A 196 7.54 -5.35 7.99
N MET A 197 8.09 -4.14 7.90
CA MET A 197 7.27 -2.93 7.92
C MET A 197 6.28 -2.91 6.74
N TRP A 198 6.70 -3.32 5.55
CA TRP A 198 5.83 -3.39 4.38
C TRP A 198 4.71 -4.42 4.54
N SER A 199 5.01 -5.59 5.11
CA SER A 199 4.00 -6.65 5.33
C SER A 199 3.06 -6.34 6.50
N LEU A 200 3.55 -5.70 7.56
CA LEU A 200 2.76 -5.37 8.75
C LEU A 200 1.87 -4.14 8.57
N ARG A 201 2.21 -3.25 7.63
CA ARG A 201 1.45 -2.03 7.31
C ARG A 201 1.03 -1.25 8.56
N PRO A 202 1.98 -0.75 9.38
CA PRO A 202 1.72 -0.22 10.72
C PRO A 202 0.77 1.00 10.77
N TYR A 203 0.56 1.67 9.64
CA TYR A 203 -0.36 2.80 9.53
C TYR A 203 -1.79 2.39 9.17
N ILE A 204 -2.01 1.11 8.87
CA ILE A 204 -3.31 0.58 8.50
C ILE A 204 -3.97 -0.04 9.73
N ASN A 205 -5.13 0.49 10.09
CA ASN A 205 -6.00 -0.09 11.10
C ASN A 205 -6.98 -1.06 10.42
N ASP A 206 -6.79 -2.36 10.65
CA ASP A 206 -7.64 -3.39 10.07
C ASP A 206 -9.09 -3.27 10.54
N ASP A 207 -9.37 -2.88 11.79
CA ASP A 207 -10.75 -2.74 12.27
C ASP A 207 -11.52 -1.67 11.49
N VAL A 208 -10.86 -0.53 11.19
CA VAL A 208 -11.45 0.53 10.36
C VAL A 208 -11.73 0.02 8.94
N MET A 209 -10.79 -0.71 8.34
CA MET A 209 -10.97 -1.30 7.01
C MET A 209 -12.14 -2.29 6.99
N HIS A 210 -12.23 -3.19 7.98
CA HIS A 210 -13.32 -4.15 8.11
C HIS A 210 -14.68 -3.46 8.30
N GLN A 211 -14.73 -2.37 9.09
CA GLN A 211 -15.94 -1.58 9.24
C GLN A 211 -16.37 -0.96 7.91
N ALA A 212 -15.44 -0.41 7.14
CA ALA A 212 -15.71 0.17 5.83
C ALA A 212 -16.25 -0.84 4.82
N TRP A 213 -15.68 -2.05 4.78
CA TRP A 213 -16.19 -3.11 3.92
C TRP A 213 -17.60 -3.56 4.27
N ARG A 214 -18.02 -3.45 5.55
CA ARG A 214 -19.40 -3.77 5.96
C ARG A 214 -20.41 -2.74 5.45
N LEU A 215 -19.99 -1.50 5.22
CA LEU A 215 -20.88 -0.42 4.76
C LEU A 215 -21.24 -0.49 3.27
N ILE A 216 -20.57 -1.36 2.49
CA ILE A 216 -20.87 -1.58 1.07
C ILE A 216 -21.92 -2.68 0.87
N ARG A 217 -22.22 -3.48 1.92
CA ARG A 217 -23.15 -4.62 1.82
C ARG A 217 -24.61 -4.19 1.73
#